data_AF-A0A8J6Z2X2-F1
#
_entry.id   AF-A0A8J6Z2X2-F1
#
_cell.length_a   1.000
_cell.length_b   1.000
_cell.length_c   1.000
_cell.angle_alpha   90.00
_cell.angle_beta   90.00
_cell.angle_gamma   90.00
#
_symmetry.space_group_name_H-M   'P 1'
#
loop_
_entity.id
_entity.type
_entity.pdbx_description
1 polymer ?
#
loop_
_entity_poly.entity_id
_entity_poly.type
_entity_poly.pdbx_seq_one_letter_code
_entity_poly.pdbx_strand_id
1 'polypeptide(L)'
;MAVELVEELKKRILLLDGAMGTMIQRMGLTAEDFGGEGYEGCNEVLNLTAPERIKEIHLSYLQAGADIIETNTFGSTGLVLAEYGLRKKAYEITLAGARIAREAVRIYEEETGKHAFVAGSM
;
A
#
# COMPACT_ATOMS: atom_id res chain seq x y z
N MET A 1 15.78 18.36 5.71
CA MET A 1 14.81 18.75 6.76
C MET A 1 13.56 17.92 6.54
N ALA A 2 12.98 17.32 7.58
CA ALA A 2 11.71 16.61 7.42
C ALA A 2 10.62 17.63 7.04
N VAL A 3 9.89 17.38 5.97
CA VAL A 3 8.70 18.18 5.62
C VAL A 3 7.56 17.68 6.50
N GLU A 4 6.98 18.57 7.30
CA GLU A 4 5.81 18.22 8.11
C GLU A 4 4.53 18.36 7.28
N LEU A 5 3.68 17.34 7.30
CA LEU A 5 2.40 17.30 6.58
C LEU A 5 1.55 18.55 6.80
N VAL A 6 1.46 19.02 8.05
CA VAL A 6 0.68 20.20 8.44
C VAL A 6 1.21 21.48 7.79
N GLU A 7 2.53 21.62 7.68
CA GLU A 7 3.15 22.77 7.02
C GLU A 7 2.95 22.74 5.51
N GLU A 8 2.90 21.55 4.90
CA GLU A 8 2.66 21.43 3.47
C GLU A 8 1.20 21.71 3.10
N LEU A 9 0.26 21.24 3.93
CA LEU A 9 -1.18 21.54 3.79
C LEU A 9 -1.50 23.04 3.85
N LYS A 10 -0.68 23.85 4.54
CA LYS A 10 -0.84 25.32 4.56
C LYS A 10 -0.45 26.00 3.25
N LYS A 11 0.36 25.35 2.42
CA LYS A 11 0.93 25.94 1.19
C LYS A 11 0.14 25.57 -0.05
N ARG A 12 -0.42 24.35 -0.10
CA ARG A 12 -1.12 23.81 -1.26
C ARG A 12 -2.07 22.68 -0.89
N ILE A 13 -2.94 22.33 -1.83
CA ILE A 13 -3.73 21.10 -1.78
C ILE A 13 -2.79 19.90 -1.96
N LEU A 14 -2.99 18.87 -1.13
CA LEU A 14 -2.33 17.58 -1.27
C LEU A 14 -3.31 16.54 -1.83
N LEU A 15 -2.83 15.75 -2.77
CA LEU A 15 -3.61 14.69 -3.41
C LEU A 15 -3.36 13.36 -2.70
N LEU A 16 -4.42 12.72 -2.23
CA LEU A 16 -4.38 11.30 -1.87
C LEU A 16 -4.40 10.44 -3.14
N ASP A 17 -3.92 9.22 -3.01
CA ASP A 17 -3.99 8.21 -4.06
C ASP A 17 -5.42 7.69 -4.29
N GLY A 18 -5.53 6.71 -5.17
CA GLY A 18 -6.80 6.09 -5.54
C GLY A 18 -6.97 4.68 -4.99
N ALA A 19 -8.01 4.00 -5.48
CA ALA A 19 -8.37 2.67 -5.00
C ALA A 19 -7.32 1.57 -5.29
N MET A 20 -6.69 1.06 -4.23
CA MET A 20 -5.81 -0.12 -4.26
C MET A 20 -6.48 -1.35 -4.87
N GLY A 21 -7.69 -1.71 -4.41
CA GLY A 21 -8.41 -2.90 -4.89
C GLY A 21 -8.69 -2.89 -6.40
N THR A 22 -9.07 -1.73 -6.95
CA THR A 22 -9.30 -1.58 -8.40
C THR A 22 -8.01 -1.79 -9.19
N MET A 23 -6.87 -1.33 -8.66
CA MET A 23 -5.57 -1.53 -9.31
C MET A 23 -5.13 -3.00 -9.24
N ILE A 24 -5.34 -3.68 -8.11
CA ILE A 24 -5.09 -5.13 -7.97
C ILE A 24 -5.93 -5.93 -8.99
N GLN A 25 -7.22 -5.61 -9.12
CA GLN A 25 -8.10 -6.29 -10.09
C GLN A 25 -7.62 -6.15 -11.54
N ARG A 26 -6.97 -5.03 -11.89
CA ARG A 26 -6.41 -4.80 -13.23
C ARG A 26 -5.13 -5.58 -13.50
N MET A 27 -4.45 -6.08 -12.47
CA MET A 27 -3.21 -6.84 -12.65
C MET A 27 -3.43 -8.29 -13.10
N GLY A 28 -4.67 -8.78 -13.09
CA GLY A 28 -4.98 -10.15 -13.50
C GLY A 28 -4.28 -11.21 -12.64
N LEU A 29 -4.15 -10.94 -11.34
CA LEU A 29 -3.54 -11.86 -10.38
C LEU A 29 -4.37 -13.14 -10.26
N THR A 30 -3.68 -14.24 -10.02
CA THR A 30 -4.23 -15.58 -9.84
C THR A 30 -4.16 -16.00 -8.38
N ALA A 31 -4.88 -17.05 -7.99
CA ALA A 31 -4.79 -17.64 -6.65
C ALA A 31 -3.34 -17.93 -6.20
N GLU A 32 -2.43 -18.26 -7.12
CA GLU A 32 -1.02 -18.49 -6.81
C GLU A 32 -0.33 -17.21 -6.30
N ASP A 33 -0.65 -16.05 -6.86
CA ASP A 33 -0.11 -14.75 -6.41
C ASP A 33 -0.56 -14.40 -4.99
N PHE A 34 -1.75 -14.87 -4.57
CA PHE A 34 -2.25 -14.73 -3.20
C PHE A 34 -1.68 -15.79 -2.23
N GLY A 35 -0.93 -16.78 -2.73
CA GLY A 35 -0.38 -17.89 -1.94
C GLY A 35 -1.32 -19.10 -1.80
N GLY A 36 -2.33 -19.21 -2.66
CA GLY A 36 -3.28 -20.33 -2.75
C GLY A 36 -4.74 -19.90 -2.81
N GLU A 37 -5.63 -20.79 -3.28
CA GLU A 37 -7.08 -20.53 -3.42
C GLU A 37 -7.73 -20.07 -2.12
N GLY A 38 -7.25 -20.53 -0.96
CA GLY A 38 -7.77 -20.14 0.35
C GLY A 38 -7.47 -18.68 0.75
N TYR A 39 -6.61 -17.97 0.02
CA TYR A 39 -6.25 -16.57 0.29
C TYR A 39 -6.69 -15.63 -0.83
N GLU A 40 -7.28 -16.16 -1.91
CA GLU A 40 -7.75 -15.35 -3.02
C GLU A 40 -8.80 -14.31 -2.55
N GLY A 41 -8.62 -13.06 -2.98
CA GLY A 41 -9.44 -11.93 -2.53
C GLY A 41 -8.98 -11.25 -1.24
N CYS A 42 -8.04 -11.83 -0.49
CA CYS A 42 -7.36 -11.17 0.63
C CYS A 42 -6.24 -10.27 0.09
N ASN A 43 -6.57 -9.04 -0.32
CA ASN A 43 -5.59 -8.10 -0.89
C ASN A 43 -4.40 -7.85 0.03
N GLU A 44 -4.61 -7.87 1.34
CA GLU A 44 -3.57 -7.64 2.34
C GLU A 44 -2.49 -8.73 2.32
N VAL A 45 -2.83 -9.97 1.94
CA VAL A 45 -1.84 -11.06 1.85
C VAL A 45 -0.77 -10.79 0.81
N LEU A 46 -1.10 -10.01 -0.23
CA LEU A 46 -0.19 -9.63 -1.30
C LEU A 46 1.00 -8.81 -0.79
N ASN A 47 0.89 -8.19 0.40
CA ASN A 47 2.03 -7.56 1.05
C ASN A 47 3.15 -8.56 1.39
N LEU A 48 2.83 -9.84 1.54
CA LEU A 48 3.79 -10.91 1.80
C LEU A 48 4.08 -11.73 0.54
N THR A 49 3.06 -12.03 -0.27
CA THR A 49 3.20 -12.97 -1.39
C THR A 49 3.58 -12.31 -2.71
N ALA A 50 3.19 -11.05 -2.91
CA ALA A 50 3.45 -10.28 -4.13
C ALA A 50 3.85 -8.82 -3.82
N PRO A 51 4.86 -8.56 -2.96
CA PRO A 51 5.19 -7.22 -2.49
C PRO A 51 5.56 -6.25 -3.63
N GLU A 52 6.21 -6.75 -4.68
CA GLU A 52 6.58 -5.96 -5.85
C GLU A 52 5.35 -5.45 -6.61
N ARG A 53 4.26 -6.23 -6.68
CA ARG A 53 3.02 -5.81 -7.32
C ARG A 53 2.35 -4.65 -6.57
N ILE A 54 2.33 -4.73 -5.24
CA ILE A 54 1.81 -3.64 -4.40
C ILE A 54 2.69 -2.38 -4.53
N LYS A 55 4.01 -2.55 -4.60
CA LYS A 55 4.95 -1.44 -4.85
C LYS A 55 4.71 -0.76 -6.19
N GLU A 56 4.49 -1.53 -7.26
CA GLU A 56 4.15 -1.01 -8.60
C GLU A 56 2.89 -0.13 -8.58
N ILE A 57 1.86 -0.52 -7.81
CA ILE A 57 0.64 0.28 -7.65
C ILE A 57 0.92 1.61 -6.95
N HIS A 58 1.66 1.60 -5.84
CA HIS A 58 2.02 2.84 -5.14
C HIS A 58 2.84 3.79 -6.03
N LEU A 59 3.85 3.25 -6.73
CA LEU A 59 4.66 4.03 -7.67
C LEU A 59 3.80 4.62 -8.79
N SER A 60 2.83 3.87 -9.30
CA SER A 60 1.90 4.36 -10.33
C SER A 60 1.08 5.56 -9.84
N TYR A 61 0.61 5.55 -8.59
CA TYR A 61 -0.10 6.69 -8.01
C TYR A 61 0.81 7.90 -7.77
N LEU A 62 2.02 7.69 -7.25
CA LEU A 62 3.02 8.74 -7.04
C LEU A 62 3.41 9.41 -8.38
N GLN A 63 3.64 8.60 -9.42
CA GLN A 63 3.94 9.08 -10.77
C GLN A 63 2.76 9.82 -11.40
N ALA A 64 1.53 9.43 -11.07
CA ALA A 64 0.31 10.15 -11.50
C ALA A 64 0.08 11.46 -10.74
N GLY A 65 0.85 11.75 -9.68
CA GLY A 65 0.83 13.01 -8.94
C GLY A 65 0.21 12.94 -7.54
N ALA A 66 0.02 11.74 -6.97
CA ALA A 66 -0.34 11.62 -5.57
C ALA A 66 0.77 12.17 -4.67
N ASP A 67 0.40 12.95 -3.67
CA ASP A 67 1.29 13.45 -2.61
C ASP A 67 1.29 12.52 -1.38
N ILE A 68 0.21 11.76 -1.21
CA ILE A 68 -0.01 10.85 -0.08
C ILE A 68 -0.50 9.52 -0.65
N ILE A 69 0.16 8.43 -0.30
CA ILE A 69 -0.31 7.07 -0.61
C ILE A 69 -0.80 6.36 0.64
N GLU A 70 -1.88 5.58 0.52
CA GLU A 70 -2.37 4.71 1.58
C GLU A 70 -1.62 3.37 1.57
N THR A 71 -1.38 2.79 2.74
CA THR A 71 -0.87 1.41 2.83
C THR A 71 -1.96 0.42 2.42
N ASN A 72 -1.57 -0.70 1.79
CA ASN A 72 -2.48 -1.82 1.51
C ASN A 72 -2.82 -2.60 2.80
N THR A 73 -3.49 -1.97 3.75
CA THR A 73 -3.71 -2.52 5.11
C THR A 73 -5.10 -2.33 5.68
N PHE A 74 -6.07 -1.87 4.89
CA PHE A 74 -7.45 -1.64 5.33
C PHE A 74 -8.05 -2.89 6.00
N GLY A 75 -7.88 -4.07 5.39
CA GLY A 75 -8.33 -5.35 5.94
C GLY A 75 -7.34 -6.02 6.90
N SER A 76 -6.21 -5.42 7.25
CA SER A 76 -5.12 -6.09 8.01
C SER A 76 -5.41 -6.24 9.51
N THR A 77 -6.68 -6.38 9.89
CA THR A 77 -7.09 -6.65 11.26
C THR A 77 -7.20 -8.15 11.50
N GLY A 78 -6.99 -8.58 12.74
CA GLY A 78 -7.16 -9.99 13.11
C GLY A 78 -8.60 -10.51 12.96
N LEU A 79 -9.60 -9.62 12.83
CA LEU A 79 -11.00 -10.02 12.60
C LEU A 79 -11.21 -10.40 11.13
N VAL A 80 -10.85 -9.50 10.21
CA VAL A 80 -10.98 -9.73 8.75
C VAL A 80 -10.07 -10.88 8.31
N LEU A 81 -8.81 -10.87 8.75
CA LEU A 81 -7.85 -11.93 8.40
C LEU A 81 -8.20 -13.31 8.99
N ALA A 82 -9.13 -13.40 9.94
CA ALA A 82 -9.59 -14.69 10.44
C ALA A 82 -10.37 -15.49 9.39
N GLU A 83 -11.05 -14.82 8.46
CA GLU A 83 -11.79 -15.45 7.36
C GLU A 83 -10.87 -16.25 6.43
N TYR A 84 -9.60 -15.83 6.37
CA TYR A 84 -8.53 -16.47 5.59
C TYR A 84 -7.58 -17.33 6.44
N GLY A 85 -7.87 -17.55 7.73
CA GLY A 85 -6.96 -18.28 8.64
C GLY A 85 -5.66 -17.54 9.00
N LEU A 86 -5.58 -16.23 8.69
CA LEU A 86 -4.40 -15.39 8.84
C LEU A 86 -4.43 -14.46 10.07
N ARG A 87 -5.37 -14.66 11.01
CA ARG A 87 -5.54 -13.83 12.22
C ARG A 87 -4.24 -13.49 12.95
N LYS A 88 -3.34 -14.47 13.11
CA LYS A 88 -2.06 -14.30 13.82
C LYS A 88 -1.00 -13.53 13.01
N LYS A 89 -1.22 -13.33 11.72
CA LYS A 89 -0.33 -12.60 10.81
C LYS A 89 -0.69 -11.13 10.64
N ALA A 90 -1.74 -10.62 11.29
CA ALA A 90 -2.19 -9.24 11.15
C ALA A 90 -1.07 -8.21 11.29
N TYR A 91 -0.23 -8.34 12.32
CA TYR A 91 0.91 -7.45 12.52
C TYR A 91 1.98 -7.59 11.42
N GLU A 92 2.33 -8.83 11.06
CA GLU A 92 3.32 -9.13 10.02
C GLU A 92 2.91 -8.53 8.67
N ILE A 93 1.64 -8.73 8.29
CA ILE A 93 1.05 -8.22 7.06
C ILE A 93 0.99 -6.69 7.07
N THR A 94 0.55 -6.08 8.17
CA THR A 94 0.49 -4.61 8.31
C THR A 94 1.88 -3.98 8.21
N LEU A 95 2.87 -4.57 8.88
CA LEU A 95 4.25 -4.10 8.85
C LEU A 95 4.85 -4.21 7.45
N ALA A 96 4.57 -5.30 6.73
CA ALA A 96 4.99 -5.47 5.35
C ALA A 96 4.36 -4.38 4.44
N GLY A 97 3.05 -4.17 4.53
CA GLY A 97 2.36 -3.11 3.77
C GLY A 97 2.94 -1.71 4.01
N ALA A 98 3.23 -1.37 5.28
CA ALA A 98 3.85 -0.09 5.62
C ALA A 98 5.29 0.05 5.07
N ARG A 99 6.07 -1.04 5.06
CA ARG A 99 7.43 -1.06 4.48
C ARG A 99 7.40 -0.86 2.97
N ILE A 100 6.48 -1.52 2.27
CA ILE A 100 6.33 -1.42 0.81
C ILE A 100 5.97 0.01 0.42
N ALA A 101 4.98 0.62 1.07
CA ALA A 101 4.62 2.02 0.81
C ALA A 101 5.79 2.99 1.08
N ARG A 102 6.54 2.77 2.18
CA ARG A 102 7.73 3.59 2.48
C ARG A 102 8.83 3.43 1.44
N GLU A 103 9.03 2.22 0.94
CA GLU A 103 9.99 1.94 -0.13
C GLU A 103 9.59 2.63 -1.43
N ALA A 104 8.31 2.58 -1.81
CA ALA A 104 7.80 3.28 -2.99
C ALA A 104 8.03 4.80 -2.91
N VAL A 105 7.75 5.41 -1.76
CA VAL A 105 8.04 6.84 -1.52
C VAL A 105 9.52 7.13 -1.65
N ARG A 106 10.40 6.29 -1.08
CA ARG A 106 11.86 6.47 -1.19
C ARG A 106 12.32 6.44 -2.64
N ILE A 107 11.88 5.46 -3.42
CA ILE A 107 12.21 5.34 -4.85
C ILE A 107 11.75 6.59 -5.60
N TYR A 108 10.50 7.00 -5.39
CA TYR A 108 9.95 8.20 -6.03
C TYR A 108 10.72 9.48 -5.67
N GLU A 109 11.10 9.63 -4.40
CA GLU A 109 11.91 10.77 -3.92
C GLU A 109 13.29 10.78 -4.55
N GLU A 110 13.95 9.62 -4.65
CA GLU A 110 15.26 9.46 -5.28
C GLU A 110 15.21 9.79 -6.79
N GLU A 111 14.14 9.39 -7.49
CA GLU A 111 13.98 9.59 -8.92
C GLU A 111 13.55 11.03 -9.30
N THR A 112 12.71 11.66 -8.48
CA THR A 112 12.05 12.92 -8.85
C THR A 112 12.48 14.13 -8.02
N GLY A 113 13.09 13.89 -6.85
CA GLY A 113 13.38 14.92 -5.85
C GLY A 113 12.14 15.49 -5.14
N LYS A 114 10.94 14.93 -5.38
CA LYS A 114 9.69 15.37 -4.75
C LYS A 114 9.35 14.48 -3.54
N HIS A 115 8.99 15.12 -2.43
CA HIS A 115 8.57 14.42 -1.21
C HIS A 115 7.14 13.89 -1.34
N ALA A 116 6.89 12.71 -0.75
CA ALA A 116 5.55 12.14 -0.61
C ALA A 116 5.35 11.52 0.79
N PHE A 117 4.09 11.37 1.19
CA PHE A 117 3.71 10.86 2.51
C PHE A 117 3.08 9.46 2.41
N VAL A 118 3.16 8.71 3.51
CA VAL A 118 2.49 7.42 3.66
C VAL A 118 1.43 7.55 4.75
N ALA A 119 0.19 7.19 4.43
CA ALA A 119 -0.93 7.10 5.36
C ALA A 119 -1.22 5.63 5.70
N GLY A 120 -1.33 5.31 6.99
CA GLY A 120 -1.75 3.98 7.42
C GLY A 120 -3.26 3.80 7.27
N SER A 121 -3.69 2.90 6.38
CA SER A 121 -5.12 2.57 6.18
C SER A 121 -5.59 1.55 7.22
N MET A 122 -6.73 1.80 7.88
CA MET A 122 -7.33 0.98 8.94
C MET A 122 -8.85 0.93 8.87
#